data_AF-A0AAV1QQ22-F1
#
_entry.id   AF-A0AAV1QQ22-F1
#
_cell.length_a   1.000
_cell.length_b   1.000
_cell.length_c   1.000
_cell.angle_alpha   90.00
_cell.angle_beta   90.00
_cell.angle_gamma   90.00
#
_symmetry.space_group_name_H-M   'P 1'
#
loop_
_entity.id
_entity.type
_entity.pdbx_description
1 polymer ?
#
loop_
_entity_poly.entity_id
_entity_poly.type
_entity_poly.pdbx_seq_one_letter_code
_entity_poly.pdbx_strand_id
1 'polypeptide(L)'
;SIQEVGGYVLIAMNEATNIPLVNLKLIRGQNLYEGQYALLVMSNYNRNHSSATLNYTGGLRQLQLSSLTEILKGGVKMTHNPLLCNTETIQWWDILDKASNPSMLFKTDTFARNCDKCDPGCVNGSCWAAGPDQCQRFTKLQCAEQCSRRCRGPRPSDCCNEHCAAGCTGPKATDCL
;
A
#
# COMPACT_ATOMS: atom_id res chain seq x y z
N SER A 1 11.04 -2.76 14.57
CA SER A 1 10.31 -2.87 13.30
C SER A 1 9.99 -1.47 12.78
N ILE A 2 9.98 -1.26 11.48
CA ILE A 2 9.65 0.04 10.85
C ILE A 2 8.14 0.27 10.96
N GLN A 3 7.73 1.47 11.42
CA GLN A 3 6.32 1.88 11.51
C GLN A 3 6.01 3.17 10.77
N GLU A 4 6.99 4.04 10.61
CA GLU A 4 6.84 5.33 9.95
C GLU A 4 8.06 5.63 9.09
N VAL A 5 7.83 6.26 7.95
CA VAL A 5 8.89 6.81 7.09
C VAL A 5 8.64 8.29 6.86
N GLY A 6 9.61 9.14 7.22
CA GLY A 6 9.50 10.60 7.04
C GLY A 6 9.57 11.03 5.57
N GLY A 7 10.41 10.39 4.76
CA GLY A 7 10.59 10.69 3.35
C GLY A 7 9.70 9.85 2.44
N TYR A 8 10.32 9.19 1.46
CA TYR A 8 9.70 8.24 0.56
C TYR A 8 10.24 6.82 0.80
N VAL A 9 9.51 5.82 0.32
CA VAL A 9 9.91 4.41 0.29
C VAL A 9 10.20 4.02 -1.16
N LEU A 10 11.42 3.59 -1.44
CA LEU A 10 11.86 3.08 -2.74
C LEU A 10 12.22 1.60 -2.62
N ILE A 11 11.45 0.76 -3.31
CA ILE A 11 11.69 -0.67 -3.46
C ILE A 11 12.00 -0.90 -4.94
N ALA A 12 13.29 -0.89 -5.28
CA ALA A 12 13.71 -1.03 -6.66
C ALA A 12 14.86 -1.99 -6.86
N MET A 13 14.87 -2.66 -8.01
CA MET A 13 15.97 -3.53 -8.45
C MET A 13 16.26 -4.68 -7.47
N ASN A 14 15.21 -5.24 -6.87
CA ASN A 14 15.33 -6.37 -5.95
C ASN A 14 14.93 -7.69 -6.64
N GLU A 15 15.61 -8.78 -6.26
CA GLU A 15 15.24 -10.15 -6.63
C GLU A 15 14.39 -10.86 -5.56
N ALA A 16 14.23 -10.23 -4.40
CA ALA A 16 13.49 -10.77 -3.26
C ALA A 16 12.03 -11.05 -3.63
N THR A 17 11.53 -12.23 -3.25
CA THR A 17 10.15 -12.64 -3.51
C THR A 17 9.14 -11.88 -2.67
N ASN A 18 9.50 -11.52 -1.43
CA ASN A 18 8.60 -10.88 -0.48
C ASN A 18 9.29 -9.68 0.17
N ILE A 19 8.54 -8.59 0.37
CA ILE A 19 8.98 -7.42 1.14
C ILE A 19 8.01 -7.23 2.33
N PRO A 20 8.37 -7.72 3.54
CA PRO A 20 7.49 -7.76 4.70
C PRO A 20 7.53 -6.47 5.53
N LEU A 21 6.90 -5.41 5.01
CA LEU A 21 6.75 -4.13 5.71
C LEU A 21 5.40 -4.03 6.46
N VAL A 22 4.97 -5.15 7.07
CA VAL A 22 3.64 -5.33 7.69
C VAL A 22 3.34 -4.38 8.84
N ASN A 23 4.36 -3.74 9.41
CA ASN A 23 4.23 -2.78 10.50
C ASN A 23 4.30 -1.32 10.06
N LEU A 24 4.64 -1.04 8.78
CA LEU A 24 4.67 0.31 8.24
C LEU A 24 3.24 0.85 8.17
N LYS A 25 2.96 1.94 8.88
CA LYS A 25 1.63 2.57 8.99
C LYS A 25 1.51 3.86 8.18
N LEU A 26 2.59 4.63 8.15
CA LEU A 26 2.58 6.01 7.68
C LEU A 26 3.83 6.32 6.85
N ILE A 27 3.63 6.95 5.69
CA ILE A 27 4.68 7.63 4.93
C ILE A 27 4.36 9.13 4.91
N ARG A 28 5.23 9.97 5.47
CA ARG A 28 4.97 11.41 5.56
C ARG A 28 5.21 12.16 4.25
N GLY A 29 6.14 11.70 3.41
CA GLY A 29 6.44 12.35 2.14
C GLY A 29 7.10 13.74 2.28
N GLN A 30 7.91 13.95 3.32
CA GLN A 30 8.66 15.20 3.52
C GLN A 30 9.60 15.47 2.34
N ASN A 31 10.18 14.40 1.78
CA ASN A 31 10.91 14.39 0.51
C ASN A 31 10.24 13.38 -0.41
N LEU A 32 10.17 13.69 -1.71
CA LEU A 32 9.52 12.86 -2.73
C LEU A 32 10.50 12.46 -3.81
N TYR A 33 10.39 11.22 -4.29
CA TYR A 33 11.14 10.79 -5.47
C TYR A 33 10.56 11.46 -6.73
N GLU A 34 11.43 11.93 -7.63
CA GLU A 34 11.05 12.74 -8.80
C GLU A 34 10.17 13.95 -8.44
N GLY A 35 10.18 14.39 -7.17
CA GLY A 35 9.30 15.45 -6.66
C GLY A 35 7.81 15.06 -6.57
N GLN A 36 7.43 13.80 -6.84
CA GLN A 36 6.03 13.39 -6.98
C GLN A 36 5.63 12.19 -6.12
N TYR A 37 6.53 11.23 -5.88
CA TYR A 37 6.15 9.92 -5.34
C TYR A 37 6.71 9.68 -3.94
N ALA A 38 5.86 9.17 -3.06
CA ALA A 38 6.22 8.77 -1.70
C ALA A 38 6.36 7.25 -1.55
N LEU A 39 5.73 6.47 -2.43
CA LEU A 39 5.93 5.03 -2.52
C LEU A 39 6.27 4.65 -3.97
N LEU A 40 7.41 4.00 -4.15
CA LEU A 40 7.91 3.55 -5.43
C LEU A 40 8.28 2.08 -5.37
N VAL A 41 7.73 1.31 -6.28
CA VAL A 41 8.02 -0.13 -6.41
C VAL A 41 8.34 -0.37 -7.87
N MET A 42 9.61 -0.59 -8.21
CA MET A 42 9.98 -0.70 -9.63
C MET A 42 11.11 -1.65 -9.96
N SER A 43 11.00 -2.32 -11.10
CA SER A 43 12.05 -3.19 -11.64
C SER A 43 12.49 -4.29 -10.67
N ASN A 44 11.57 -4.84 -9.88
CA ASN A 44 11.88 -5.92 -8.93
C ASN A 44 11.70 -7.29 -9.57
N TYR A 45 12.59 -7.64 -10.48
CA TYR A 45 12.61 -8.93 -11.17
C TYR A 45 14.03 -9.32 -11.57
N ASN A 46 14.22 -10.63 -11.74
CA ASN A 46 15.36 -11.21 -12.42
C ASN A 46 14.88 -11.79 -13.76
N ARG A 47 15.54 -11.40 -14.86
CA ARG A 47 15.23 -11.86 -16.21
C ARG A 47 16.41 -12.67 -16.73
N ASN A 48 16.12 -13.83 -17.31
CA ASN A 48 17.12 -14.59 -18.05
C ASN A 48 17.45 -13.86 -19.37
N HIS A 49 18.53 -13.09 -19.37
CA HIS A 49 18.99 -12.33 -20.54
C HIS A 49 19.49 -13.21 -21.70
N SER A 50 19.77 -14.49 -21.45
CA SER A 50 20.14 -15.45 -22.50
C SER A 50 18.91 -16.02 -23.23
N SER A 51 17.69 -15.75 -22.75
CA SER A 51 16.46 -16.19 -23.38
C SER A 51 15.94 -15.12 -24.36
N ALA A 52 15.62 -15.55 -25.59
CA ALA A 52 14.98 -14.68 -26.58
C ALA A 52 13.52 -14.34 -26.21
N THR A 53 12.90 -15.13 -25.32
CA THR A 53 11.54 -14.88 -24.81
C THR A 53 11.56 -14.14 -23.48
N LEU A 54 10.43 -13.53 -23.10
CA LEU A 54 10.26 -12.93 -21.76
C LEU A 54 10.23 -14.05 -20.71
N ASN A 55 11.39 -14.32 -20.13
CA ASN A 55 11.57 -15.34 -19.09
C ASN A 55 12.08 -14.69 -17.80
N TYR A 56 11.19 -14.53 -16.83
CA TYR A 56 11.52 -14.06 -15.50
C TYR A 56 11.83 -15.24 -14.59
N THR A 57 13.04 -15.28 -14.04
CA THR A 57 13.52 -16.37 -13.17
C THR A 57 13.23 -16.12 -11.69
N GLY A 58 12.96 -14.87 -11.32
CA GLY A 58 12.67 -14.46 -9.95
C GLY A 58 12.23 -13.01 -9.88
N GLY A 59 11.90 -12.54 -8.68
CA GLY A 59 11.41 -11.18 -8.46
C GLY A 59 10.34 -11.06 -7.38
N LEU A 60 9.95 -9.82 -7.12
CA LEU A 60 8.94 -9.48 -6.13
C LEU A 60 7.58 -10.04 -6.51
N ARG A 61 7.01 -10.87 -5.63
CA ARG A 61 5.67 -11.45 -5.75
C ARG A 61 4.69 -10.85 -4.74
N GLN A 62 5.14 -10.60 -3.51
CA GLN A 62 4.29 -10.07 -2.44
C GLN A 62 4.88 -8.80 -1.82
N LEU A 63 4.08 -7.74 -1.82
CA LEU A 63 4.38 -6.49 -1.12
C LEU A 63 3.45 -6.38 0.09
N GLN A 64 3.93 -6.78 1.27
CA GLN A 64 3.11 -6.91 2.46
C GLN A 64 3.09 -5.60 3.26
N LEU A 65 2.15 -4.72 2.92
CA LEU A 65 1.95 -3.41 3.54
C LEU A 65 0.62 -3.33 4.31
N SER A 66 0.22 -4.41 4.98
CA SER A 66 -1.12 -4.56 5.59
C SER A 66 -1.46 -3.54 6.69
N SER A 67 -0.46 -2.87 7.29
CA SER A 67 -0.70 -1.77 8.22
C SER A 67 -0.63 -0.37 7.59
N LEU A 68 -0.26 -0.23 6.31
CA LEU A 68 -0.11 1.07 5.66
C LEU A 68 -1.49 1.65 5.35
N THR A 69 -1.85 2.71 6.07
CA THR A 69 -3.17 3.34 5.97
C THR A 69 -3.09 4.84 5.67
N GLU A 70 -1.89 5.45 5.69
CA GLU A 70 -1.72 6.87 5.40
C GLU A 70 -0.43 7.15 4.61
N ILE A 71 -0.59 7.92 3.53
CA ILE A 71 0.49 8.62 2.84
C ILE A 71 0.09 10.09 2.81
N LEU A 72 0.76 10.91 3.63
CA LEU A 72 0.38 12.30 3.84
C LEU A 72 0.65 13.20 2.63
N LYS A 73 1.76 12.96 1.94
CA LYS A 73 2.17 13.74 0.78
C LYS A 73 2.82 12.83 -0.25
N GLY A 74 2.57 13.11 -1.52
CA GLY A 74 3.11 12.36 -2.65
C GLY A 74 2.23 11.18 -3.04
N GLY A 75 2.45 10.70 -4.25
CA GLY A 75 1.68 9.60 -4.81
C GLY A 75 2.44 8.29 -4.85
N VAL A 76 1.96 7.39 -5.71
CA VAL A 76 2.45 6.00 -5.81
C VAL A 76 2.85 5.69 -7.24
N LYS A 77 4.02 5.08 -7.41
CA LYS A 77 4.53 4.60 -8.70
C LYS A 77 4.85 3.12 -8.60
N MET A 78 4.17 2.28 -9.37
CA MET A 78 4.50 0.86 -9.51
C MET A 78 4.69 0.51 -10.97
N THR A 79 5.92 0.21 -11.36
CA THR A 79 6.26 -0.06 -12.77
C THR A 79 7.26 -1.19 -12.90
N HIS A 80 7.11 -2.06 -13.91
CA HIS A 80 8.04 -3.17 -14.17
C HIS A 80 8.21 -4.12 -12.98
N ASN A 81 7.10 -4.58 -12.39
CA ASN A 81 7.09 -5.67 -11.41
C ASN A 81 6.26 -6.82 -11.98
N PRO A 82 6.83 -7.59 -12.93
CA PRO A 82 6.08 -8.57 -13.72
C PRO A 82 5.48 -9.69 -12.88
N LEU A 83 6.07 -10.03 -11.74
CA LEU A 83 5.64 -11.12 -10.86
C LEU A 83 4.81 -10.65 -9.65
N LEU A 84 4.64 -9.34 -9.45
CA LEU A 84 3.94 -8.77 -8.29
C LEU A 84 2.44 -9.02 -8.37
N CYS A 85 1.85 -9.51 -7.28
CA CYS A 85 0.43 -9.86 -7.18
C CYS A 85 -0.32 -8.94 -6.21
N ASN A 86 -1.66 -8.93 -6.35
CA ASN A 86 -2.64 -8.36 -5.43
C ASN A 86 -2.65 -6.83 -5.29
N THR A 87 -1.56 -6.13 -5.60
CA THR A 87 -1.48 -4.65 -5.51
C THR A 87 -2.51 -3.91 -6.38
N GLU A 88 -3.01 -4.54 -7.44
CA GLU A 88 -4.11 -4.06 -8.29
C GLU A 88 -5.46 -4.01 -7.56
N THR A 89 -5.61 -4.74 -6.45
CA THR A 89 -6.84 -4.79 -5.66
C THR A 89 -6.93 -3.66 -4.62
N ILE A 90 -5.81 -2.97 -4.35
CA ILE A 90 -5.70 -1.96 -3.29
C ILE A 90 -6.51 -0.71 -3.63
N GLN A 91 -7.34 -0.30 -2.68
CA GLN A 91 -8.10 0.96 -2.74
C GLN A 91 -7.22 2.13 -2.29
N TRP A 92 -6.40 2.63 -3.21
CA TRP A 92 -5.41 3.68 -2.92
C TRP A 92 -6.01 4.98 -2.36
N TRP A 93 -7.26 5.29 -2.69
CA TRP A 93 -7.94 6.49 -2.16
C TRP A 93 -8.28 6.40 -0.66
N ASP A 94 -8.20 5.22 -0.06
CA ASP A 94 -8.26 5.06 1.41
C ASP A 94 -6.93 5.47 2.08
N ILE A 95 -5.81 5.29 1.38
CA ILE A 95 -4.46 5.51 1.89
C ILE A 95 -3.97 6.92 1.60
N LEU A 96 -4.18 7.41 0.38
CA LEU A 96 -3.68 8.70 -0.10
C LEU A 96 -4.53 9.88 0.39
N ASP A 97 -3.86 10.98 0.68
CA ASP A 97 -4.53 12.26 0.87
C ASP A 97 -4.88 12.92 -0.47
N LYS A 98 -6.18 13.10 -0.75
CA LYS A 98 -6.65 13.78 -1.96
C LYS A 98 -6.24 15.26 -1.96
N ALA A 99 -6.15 15.89 -0.78
CA ALA A 99 -5.75 17.29 -0.65
C ALA A 99 -4.30 17.52 -1.09
N SER A 100 -3.46 16.47 -1.11
CA SER A 100 -2.08 16.58 -1.59
C SER A 100 -1.93 16.48 -3.12
N ASN A 101 -3.03 16.35 -3.87
CA ASN A 101 -3.04 16.12 -5.33
C ASN A 101 -2.04 15.04 -5.79
N PRO A 102 -2.14 13.80 -5.27
CA PRO A 102 -1.14 12.76 -5.49
C PRO A 102 -1.14 12.23 -6.92
N SER A 103 0.06 11.94 -7.46
CA SER A 103 0.22 11.29 -8.77
C SER A 103 0.26 9.77 -8.62
N MET A 104 -0.62 9.06 -9.34
CA MET A 104 -0.61 7.60 -9.38
C MET A 104 -0.19 7.09 -10.75
N LEU A 105 0.83 6.24 -10.79
CA LEU A 105 1.31 5.60 -12.01
C LEU A 105 1.48 4.10 -11.79
N PHE A 106 0.61 3.32 -12.41
CA PHE A 106 0.66 1.86 -12.39
C PHE A 106 0.91 1.35 -13.81
N LYS A 107 2.04 0.67 -14.02
CA LYS A 107 2.35 -0.05 -15.27
C LYS A 107 2.60 -1.51 -14.93
N THR A 108 1.60 -2.34 -15.20
CA THR A 108 1.68 -3.79 -15.09
C THR A 108 2.07 -4.39 -16.44
N ASP A 109 3.03 -5.29 -16.43
CA ASP A 109 3.37 -6.08 -17.61
C ASP A 109 2.25 -7.07 -17.91
N THR A 110 1.95 -7.31 -19.18
CA THR A 110 0.93 -8.28 -19.65
C THR A 110 1.47 -9.71 -19.60
N PHE A 111 2.05 -10.10 -18.47
CA PHE A 111 2.57 -11.43 -18.23
C PHE A 111 1.57 -12.26 -17.42
N ALA A 112 1.20 -13.43 -17.94
CA ALA A 112 0.32 -14.35 -17.22
C ALA A 112 1.06 -14.87 -15.97
N ARG A 113 0.53 -14.53 -14.79
CA ARG A 113 1.08 -14.92 -13.50
C ARG A 113 0.00 -15.59 -12.67
N ASN A 114 0.37 -16.66 -11.99
CA ASN A 114 -0.49 -17.30 -10.99
C ASN A 114 -0.37 -16.51 -9.69
N CYS A 115 -1.41 -15.74 -9.38
CA CYS A 115 -1.55 -15.02 -8.12
C CYS A 115 -2.56 -15.73 -7.23
N ASP A 116 -2.21 -15.88 -5.96
CA ASP A 116 -3.15 -16.33 -4.96
C ASP A 116 -4.23 -15.26 -4.74
N LYS A 117 -5.47 -15.70 -4.53
CA LYS A 117 -6.60 -14.79 -4.29
C LYS A 117 -6.50 -14.19 -2.89
N CYS A 118 -7.07 -12.99 -2.74
CA CYS A 118 -7.30 -12.40 -1.43
C CYS A 118 -8.20 -13.31 -0.59
N ASP A 119 -8.07 -13.20 0.73
CA ASP A 119 -8.97 -13.89 1.65
C ASP A 119 -10.43 -13.46 1.40
N PRO A 120 -11.42 -14.38 1.44
CA PRO A 120 -12.83 -14.04 1.23
C PRO A 120 -13.39 -13.00 2.20
N GLY A 121 -12.78 -12.85 3.39
CA GLY A 121 -13.15 -11.84 4.38
C GLY A 121 -12.63 -10.42 4.06
N CYS A 122 -11.75 -10.24 3.08
CA CYS A 122 -11.25 -8.92 2.73
C CYS A 122 -12.34 -8.06 2.08
N VAL A 123 -12.52 -6.85 2.61
CA VAL A 123 -13.46 -5.86 2.06
C VAL A 123 -13.11 -5.57 0.60
N ASN A 124 -14.10 -5.66 -0.30
CA ASN A 124 -13.96 -5.48 -1.74
C ASN A 124 -12.88 -6.38 -2.40
N GLY A 125 -12.49 -7.48 -1.74
CA GLY A 125 -11.40 -8.32 -2.20
C GLY A 125 -10.05 -7.59 -2.24
N SER A 126 -9.86 -6.55 -1.41
CA SER A 126 -8.63 -5.75 -1.37
C SER A 126 -7.61 -6.32 -0.38
N CYS A 127 -6.45 -6.74 -0.88
CA CYS A 127 -5.39 -7.30 -0.06
C CYS A 127 -3.99 -7.00 -0.61
N TRP A 128 -2.99 -7.05 0.28
CA TRP A 128 -1.58 -6.90 -0.05
C TRP A 128 -0.90 -8.21 -0.45
N ALA A 129 -1.46 -9.33 0.00
CA ALA A 129 -1.07 -10.70 -0.30
C ALA A 129 -2.20 -11.65 0.12
N ALA A 130 -2.06 -12.95 -0.11
CA ALA A 130 -3.00 -13.96 0.39
C ALA A 130 -2.98 -14.06 1.92
N GLY A 131 -4.12 -14.41 2.50
CA GLY A 131 -4.30 -14.59 3.95
C GLY A 131 -5.09 -13.46 4.61
N PRO A 132 -5.80 -13.75 5.72
CA PRO A 132 -6.67 -12.78 6.39
C PRO A 132 -5.91 -11.64 7.07
N ASP A 133 -4.65 -11.84 7.42
CA ASP A 133 -3.74 -10.83 7.99
C ASP A 133 -3.21 -9.84 6.95
N GLN A 134 -3.45 -10.11 5.66
CA GLN A 134 -2.99 -9.31 4.53
C GLN A 134 -4.11 -8.48 3.89
N CYS A 135 -5.34 -8.54 4.41
CA CYS A 135 -6.42 -7.66 3.96
C CYS A 135 -6.05 -6.19 4.14
N GLN A 136 -6.46 -5.35 3.18
CA GLN A 136 -6.33 -3.90 3.32
C GLN A 136 -7.17 -3.42 4.51
N ARG A 137 -6.55 -2.65 5.40
CA ARG A 137 -7.26 -1.94 6.46
C ARG A 137 -7.83 -0.64 5.92
N PHE A 138 -9.16 -0.49 6.05
CA PHE A 138 -9.86 0.72 5.66
C PHE A 138 -10.00 1.67 6.84
N THR A 139 -9.53 2.90 6.68
CA THR A 139 -9.58 3.91 7.74
C THR A 139 -10.15 5.24 7.27
N LYS A 140 -10.62 5.33 6.02
CA LYS A 140 -11.17 6.56 5.42
C LYS A 140 -12.44 6.32 4.59
N LEU A 141 -12.41 5.41 3.62
CA LEU A 141 -13.52 5.18 2.68
C LEU A 141 -14.71 4.47 3.31
N GLN A 142 -14.51 3.75 4.40
CA GLN A 142 -15.55 3.01 5.12
C GLN A 142 -16.08 3.78 6.33
N CYS A 143 -15.67 5.04 6.52
CA CYS A 143 -16.06 5.82 7.68
C CYS A 143 -17.47 6.39 7.56
N ALA A 144 -18.10 6.63 8.71
CA ALA A 144 -19.33 7.38 8.77
C ALA A 144 -19.09 8.83 8.30
N GLU A 145 -20.11 9.45 7.70
CA GLU A 145 -20.02 10.83 7.17
C GLU A 145 -19.67 11.87 8.25
N GLN A 146 -19.96 11.57 9.52
CA GLN A 146 -19.66 12.44 10.66
C GLN A 146 -18.18 12.43 11.06
N CYS A 147 -17.38 11.49 10.55
CA CYS A 147 -15.97 11.42 10.91
C CYS A 147 -15.17 12.51 10.19
N SER A 148 -14.37 13.27 10.95
CA SER A 148 -13.57 14.36 10.39
C SER A 148 -12.48 13.88 9.42
N ARG A 149 -11.87 12.71 9.68
CA ARG A 149 -10.71 12.24 8.89
C ARG A 149 -10.60 10.73 8.82
N ARG A 150 -10.39 10.07 9.97
CA ARG A 150 -10.13 8.63 10.09
C ARG A 150 -11.16 7.94 10.97
N CYS A 151 -11.30 6.63 10.79
CA CYS A 151 -12.12 5.78 11.64
C CYS A 151 -11.50 4.38 11.80
N ARG A 152 -11.98 3.66 12.81
CA ARG A 152 -11.70 2.22 13.01
C ARG A 152 -12.84 1.31 12.53
N GLY A 153 -13.89 1.89 11.95
CA GLY A 153 -15.12 1.19 11.55
C GLY A 153 -16.19 2.13 11.00
N PRO A 154 -17.34 1.60 10.56
CA PRO A 154 -18.33 2.36 9.80
C PRO A 154 -19.33 3.16 10.64
N ARG A 155 -19.30 3.05 11.97
CA ARG A 155 -20.26 3.75 12.83
C ARG A 155 -19.70 5.10 13.27
N PRO A 156 -20.56 6.08 13.59
CA PRO A 156 -20.09 7.35 14.17
C PRO A 156 -19.27 7.19 15.46
N SER A 157 -19.54 6.16 16.25
CA SER A 157 -18.76 5.81 17.45
C SER A 157 -17.35 5.28 17.16
N ASP A 158 -17.06 4.98 15.90
CA ASP A 158 -15.78 4.46 15.43
C ASP A 158 -14.91 5.57 14.82
N CYS A 159 -15.36 6.83 14.84
CA CYS A 159 -14.54 7.97 14.39
C CYS A 159 -13.32 8.15 15.30
N CYS A 160 -12.18 8.41 14.67
CA CYS A 160 -10.94 8.75 15.36
C CYS A 160 -10.90 10.23 15.72
N ASN A 161 -10.01 10.58 16.65
CA ASN A 161 -9.66 11.96 16.89
C ASN A 161 -9.11 12.63 15.63
N GLU A 162 -9.37 13.92 15.45
CA GLU A 162 -8.96 14.69 14.27
C GLU A 162 -7.43 14.77 14.08
N HIS A 163 -6.65 14.61 15.15
CA HIS A 163 -5.19 14.61 15.09
C HIS A 163 -4.59 13.25 14.67
N CYS A 164 -5.40 12.19 14.56
CA CYS A 164 -4.91 10.89 14.12
C CYS A 164 -4.62 10.87 12.62
N ALA A 165 -3.43 10.37 12.24
CA ALA A 165 -3.01 10.27 10.84
C ALA A 165 -3.41 8.92 10.21
N ALA A 166 -2.92 7.81 10.75
CA ALA A 166 -3.08 6.48 10.18
C ALA A 166 -4.36 5.75 10.64
N GLY A 167 -5.02 6.23 11.69
CA GLY A 167 -6.15 5.56 12.33
C GLY A 167 -6.04 5.62 13.85
N CYS A 168 -6.87 4.85 14.54
CA CYS A 168 -6.93 4.85 16.00
C CYS A 168 -7.43 3.52 16.57
N THR A 169 -7.14 3.28 17.84
CA THR A 169 -7.77 2.23 18.65
C THR A 169 -8.98 2.72 19.44
N GLY A 170 -9.17 4.04 19.53
CA GLY A 170 -10.22 4.70 20.29
C GLY A 170 -10.42 6.16 19.87
N PRO A 171 -11.43 6.86 20.43
CA PRO A 171 -11.80 8.20 19.98
C PRO A 171 -10.89 9.32 20.50
N LYS A 172 -9.99 9.05 21.45
CA LYS A 172 -9.14 10.09 22.05
C LYS A 172 -7.88 10.32 21.22
N ALA A 173 -7.29 11.52 21.34
CA ALA A 173 -6.01 11.84 20.70
C ALA A 173 -4.86 10.92 21.15
N THR A 174 -4.94 10.37 22.36
CA THR A 174 -3.97 9.39 22.90
C THR A 174 -4.11 8.00 22.30
N ASP A 175 -5.18 7.75 21.55
CA ASP A 175 -5.50 6.44 20.98
C ASP A 175 -5.10 6.34 19.49
N CYS A 176 -4.35 7.31 18.96
CA CYS A 176 -3.87 7.30 17.58
C CYS A 176 -2.81 6.21 17.34
N LEU A 177 -2.79 5.67 16.11
CA LEU A 177 -1.87 4.61 15.66
C LEU A 177 -0.48 5.10 15.23
#